data_AF-A0A6B8KFA2-F1
#
_entry.id   AF-A0A6B8KFA2-F1
#
_cell.length_a   1.000
_cell.length_b   1.000
_cell.length_c   1.000
_cell.angle_alpha   90.00
_cell.angle_beta   90.00
_cell.angle_gamma   90.00
#
_symmetry.space_group_name_H-M   'P 1'
#
loop_
_entity.id
_entity.type
_entity.pdbx_description
1 polymer ?
#
loop_
_entity_poly.entity_id
_entity_poly.type
_entity_poly.pdbx_seq_one_letter_code
_entity_poly.pdbx_strand_id
1 'polypeptide(L)'
;MAAEISRCSISKWIGSFGGPLICIESDHRNGWRGANRARLTQDNVEDDYQLACNVAGYAGIISLRGFQALILGGMPLETAVFTDNEGKKVITIAVYSDTDEDIYHWLLCLNREFFDDCK
;
A
#
# COMPACT_ATOMS: atom_id res chain seq x y z
N MET A 1 6.66 10.65 37.32
CA MET A 1 6.19 9.44 36.63
C MET A 1 5.82 9.89 35.23
N ALA A 2 6.75 9.75 34.27
CA ALA A 2 6.59 10.31 32.93
C ALA A 2 5.59 9.46 32.16
N ALA A 3 4.59 10.10 31.56
CA ALA A 3 3.66 9.44 30.65
C ALA A 3 4.45 8.79 29.50
N GLU A 4 4.24 7.49 29.31
CA GLU A 4 4.71 6.79 28.13
C GLU A 4 4.11 7.49 26.92
N ILE A 5 4.94 8.19 26.15
CA ILE A 5 4.55 8.81 24.90
C ILE A 5 4.04 7.69 24.01
N SER A 6 2.75 7.70 23.66
CA SER A 6 2.19 6.86 22.62
C SER A 6 3.09 6.97 21.38
N ARG A 7 3.85 5.92 21.07
CA ARG A 7 4.81 5.87 19.97
C ARG A 7 4.15 5.57 18.62
N CYS A 8 2.82 5.47 18.60
CA CYS A 8 2.08 5.36 17.36
C CYS A 8 2.31 6.60 16.47
N SER A 9 2.42 6.39 15.17
CA SER A 9 2.55 7.46 14.19
C SER A 9 1.92 7.07 12.86
N ILE A 10 1.37 8.04 12.14
CA ILE A 10 0.96 7.86 10.74
C ILE A 10 1.93 8.61 9.84
N SER A 11 2.30 7.98 8.71
CA SER A 11 3.03 8.69 7.65
C SER A 11 2.14 9.74 7.00
N LYS A 12 2.74 10.65 6.25
CA LYS A 12 1.99 11.51 5.34
C LYS A 12 1.08 10.66 4.45
N TRP A 13 -0.19 11.07 4.34
CA TRP A 13 -1.13 10.50 3.40
C TRP A 13 -0.68 10.77 1.96
N ILE A 14 -0.71 9.73 1.14
CA ILE A 14 -0.43 9.79 -0.28
C ILE A 14 -1.67 9.36 -1.05
N GLY A 15 -1.92 10.03 -2.16
CA GLY A 15 -3.00 9.71 -3.08
C GLY A 15 -2.48 9.69 -4.52
N SER A 16 -3.32 9.22 -5.42
CA SER A 16 -3.07 9.27 -6.85
C SER A 16 -4.29 9.83 -7.58
N PHE A 17 -4.09 10.34 -8.80
CA PHE A 17 -5.17 10.88 -9.65
C PHE A 17 -5.91 9.80 -10.48
N GLY A 18 -5.87 8.53 -10.08
CA GLY A 18 -6.47 7.47 -10.90
C GLY A 18 -5.71 6.16 -10.93
N GLY A 19 -4.39 6.20 -10.68
CA GLY A 19 -3.49 5.07 -10.86
C GLY A 19 -3.24 4.24 -9.60
N PRO A 20 -2.75 3.00 -9.76
CA PRO A 20 -2.41 2.16 -8.62
C PRO A 20 -1.29 2.76 -7.78
N LEU A 21 -1.37 2.58 -6.46
CA LEU A 21 -0.25 2.83 -5.55
C LEU A 21 0.57 1.54 -5.42
N ILE A 22 1.89 1.68 -5.34
CA ILE A 22 2.83 0.56 -5.50
C ILE A 22 3.85 0.61 -4.37
N CYS A 23 4.00 -0.52 -3.69
CA CYS A 23 5.06 -0.74 -2.71
C CYS A 23 6.11 -1.67 -3.31
N ILE A 24 7.34 -1.17 -3.38
CA ILE A 24 8.50 -1.89 -3.90
C ILE A 24 9.64 -1.69 -2.91
N GLU A 25 10.47 -2.70 -2.74
CA GLU A 25 11.74 -2.55 -2.03
C GLU A 25 12.62 -1.47 -2.68
N SER A 26 13.27 -0.66 -1.86
CA SER A 26 14.09 0.48 -2.31
C SER A 26 15.18 0.08 -3.30
N ASP A 27 15.77 -1.11 -3.14
CA ASP A 27 16.83 -1.63 -4.02
C ASP A 27 16.30 -1.95 -5.44
N HIS A 28 15.00 -2.20 -5.54
CA HIS A 28 14.31 -2.53 -6.79
C HIS A 28 13.56 -1.34 -7.41
N ARG A 29 13.68 -0.12 -6.84
CA ARG A 29 12.95 1.07 -7.32
C ARG A 29 13.13 1.37 -8.81
N ASN A 30 14.32 1.11 -9.35
CA ASN A 30 14.64 1.34 -10.77
C ASN A 30 14.09 0.23 -11.70
N GLY A 31 13.55 -0.84 -11.12
CA GLY A 31 12.95 -1.96 -11.83
C GLY A 31 11.53 -1.69 -12.31
N TRP A 32 10.83 -0.74 -11.70
CA TRP A 32 9.53 -0.25 -12.15
C TRP A 32 9.68 0.67 -13.35
N ARG A 33 9.04 0.32 -14.47
CA ARG A 33 9.16 1.07 -15.73
C ARG A 33 7.93 1.91 -16.10
N GLY A 34 6.85 1.81 -15.32
CA GLY A 34 5.59 2.53 -15.56
C GLY A 34 4.98 2.23 -16.94
N ALA A 35 4.27 3.21 -17.50
CA ALA A 35 3.51 3.12 -18.75
C ALA A 35 4.35 3.26 -20.04
N ASN A 36 5.68 3.40 -19.92
CA ASN A 36 6.53 3.79 -21.06
C ASN A 36 7.27 2.61 -21.71
N ARG A 37 7.20 1.41 -21.15
CA ARG A 37 7.99 0.26 -21.63
C ARG A 37 7.20 -1.04 -21.61
N ALA A 38 6.36 -1.15 -22.63
CA ALA A 38 5.80 -2.37 -23.18
C ALA A 38 6.74 -3.59 -23.01
N ARG A 39 6.27 -4.66 -22.36
CA ARG A 39 6.90 -5.99 -22.41
C ARG A 39 6.34 -6.73 -23.62
N LEU A 40 7.18 -7.44 -24.36
CA LEU A 40 6.69 -8.51 -25.22
C LEU A 40 6.39 -9.71 -24.30
N THR A 41 5.12 -9.96 -23.99
CA THR A 41 4.71 -11.28 -23.46
C THR A 41 4.23 -12.14 -24.63
N GLN A 42 4.21 -13.47 -24.48
CA GLN A 42 3.80 -14.39 -25.55
C GLN A 42 2.40 -14.09 -26.11
N ASP A 43 1.53 -13.44 -25.31
CA ASP A 43 0.12 -13.23 -25.66
C ASP A 43 -0.33 -11.75 -25.65
N ASN A 44 0.49 -10.81 -25.16
CA ASN A 44 0.17 -9.38 -25.24
C ASN A 44 1.35 -8.44 -24.95
N VAL A 45 1.22 -7.17 -25.36
CA VAL A 45 2.17 -6.11 -25.01
C VAL A 45 1.66 -5.34 -23.79
N GLU A 46 2.01 -5.78 -22.58
CA GLU A 46 1.67 -5.05 -21.34
C GLU A 46 2.91 -4.39 -20.74
N ASP A 47 2.79 -3.12 -20.39
CA ASP A 47 3.78 -2.42 -19.56
C ASP A 47 3.52 -2.67 -18.06
N ASP A 48 4.43 -2.21 -17.20
CA ASP A 48 4.32 -2.48 -15.77
C ASP A 48 3.08 -1.78 -15.16
N TYR A 49 2.66 -0.63 -15.72
CA TYR A 49 1.47 0.12 -15.27
C TYR A 49 0.18 -0.64 -15.59
N GLN A 50 0.04 -1.17 -16.80
CA GLN A 50 -1.11 -1.97 -17.20
C GLN A 50 -1.26 -3.21 -16.32
N LEU A 51 -0.15 -3.89 -16.02
CA LEU A 51 -0.14 -5.05 -15.12
C LEU A 51 -0.61 -4.69 -13.71
N ALA A 52 -0.21 -3.54 -13.19
CA ALA A 52 -0.68 -3.07 -11.88
C ALA A 52 -2.17 -2.70 -11.89
N CYS A 53 -2.67 -2.10 -12.96
CA CYS A 53 -4.09 -1.78 -13.13
C CYS A 53 -4.98 -3.03 -13.20
N ASN A 54 -4.45 -4.17 -13.63
CA ASN A 54 -5.18 -5.44 -13.69
C ASN A 54 -5.36 -6.10 -12.31
N VAL A 55 -4.71 -5.59 -11.26
CA VAL A 55 -4.88 -6.10 -9.90
C VAL A 55 -6.24 -5.67 -9.34
N ALA A 56 -7.12 -6.65 -9.14
CA ALA A 56 -8.42 -6.45 -8.52
C ALA A 56 -8.36 -6.60 -6.98
N GLY A 57 -9.37 -6.05 -6.29
CA GLY A 57 -9.44 -6.06 -4.82
C GLY A 57 -8.58 -4.98 -4.16
N TYR A 58 -8.42 -5.06 -2.84
CA TYR A 58 -7.71 -4.03 -2.05
C TYR A 58 -6.18 -4.09 -2.19
N ALA A 59 -5.63 -5.28 -2.45
CA ALA A 59 -4.20 -5.46 -2.63
C ALA A 59 -3.90 -6.74 -3.42
N GLY A 60 -2.79 -6.73 -4.15
CA GLY A 60 -2.29 -7.91 -4.86
C GLY A 60 -0.80 -7.81 -5.13
N ILE A 61 -0.16 -8.95 -5.38
CA ILE A 61 1.28 -9.01 -5.67
C ILE A 61 1.47 -9.26 -7.16
N ILE A 62 2.35 -8.49 -7.79
CA ILE A 62 2.79 -8.74 -9.17
C ILE A 62 4.28 -9.06 -9.20
N SER A 63 4.68 -9.94 -10.12
CA SER A 63 6.08 -10.30 -10.35
C SER A 63 6.69 -9.44 -11.45
N LEU A 64 7.79 -8.76 -11.14
CA LEU A 64 8.50 -7.86 -12.04
C LEU A 64 9.97 -8.27 -12.14
N ARG A 65 10.40 -8.83 -13.28
CA ARG A 65 11.83 -9.00 -13.66
C ARG A 65 12.78 -9.38 -12.50
N GLY A 66 12.39 -10.35 -11.68
CA GLY A 66 13.20 -10.85 -10.56
C GLY A 66 12.86 -10.31 -9.17
N PHE A 67 11.90 -9.40 -9.04
CA PHE A 67 11.38 -8.91 -7.77
C PHE A 67 9.84 -8.91 -7.73
N GLN A 68 9.27 -8.68 -6.56
CA GLN A 68 7.83 -8.57 -6.36
C GLN A 68 7.46 -7.12 -5.99
N ALA A 69 6.30 -6.68 -6.46
CA ALA A 69 5.70 -5.43 -6.05
C ALA A 69 4.31 -5.70 -5.47
N LEU A 70 4.02 -5.07 -4.33
CA LEU A 70 2.68 -5.02 -3.77
C LEU A 70 1.94 -3.86 -4.42
N ILE A 71 0.84 -4.17 -5.09
CA ILE A 71 -0.07 -3.20 -5.66
C ILE A 71 -1.19 -2.99 -4.66
N LEU A 72 -1.36 -1.74 -4.24
CA LEU A 72 -2.51 -1.31 -3.47
C LEU A 72 -3.60 -0.98 -4.47
N GLY A 73 -4.57 -1.90 -4.52
CA GLY A 73 -5.69 -1.87 -5.45
C GLY A 73 -6.91 -1.17 -4.86
N GLY A 74 -8.02 -1.27 -5.58
CA GLY A 74 -9.19 -0.43 -5.34
C GLY A 74 -9.00 0.94 -5.96
N MET A 75 -10.08 1.72 -6.05
CA MET A 75 -9.99 3.12 -6.47
C MET A 75 -8.84 3.82 -5.72
N PRO A 76 -8.13 4.77 -6.33
CA PRO A 76 -6.95 5.40 -5.74
C PRO A 76 -7.36 6.24 -4.52
N LEU A 77 -7.37 5.59 -3.38
CA LEU A 77 -7.81 6.16 -2.13
C LEU A 77 -6.60 6.65 -1.34
N GLU A 78 -6.83 7.63 -0.46
CA GLU A 78 -5.78 8.15 0.39
C GLU A 78 -5.19 7.02 1.23
N THR A 79 -3.87 6.89 1.18
CA THR A 79 -3.14 5.79 1.77
C THR A 79 -2.04 6.32 2.67
N ALA A 80 -1.84 5.69 3.83
CA ALA A 80 -0.73 6.01 4.72
C ALA A 80 -0.19 4.73 5.39
N VAL A 81 0.98 4.84 6.01
CA VAL A 81 1.54 3.79 6.86
C VAL A 81 1.37 4.19 8.30
N PHE A 82 0.56 3.42 9.03
CA PHE A 82 0.48 3.49 10.48
C PHE A 82 1.59 2.63 11.08
N THR A 83 2.33 3.18 12.03
CA THR A 83 3.30 2.47 12.86
C THR A 83 2.78 2.47 14.28
N ASP A 84 2.63 1.30 14.88
CA ASP A 84 2.14 1.18 16.25
C ASP A 84 3.25 1.36 17.30
N ASN A 85 2.88 1.22 18.59
CA ASN A 85 3.81 1.38 19.71
C ASN A 85 4.95 0.35 19.73
N GLU A 86 4.80 -0.80 19.06
CA GLU A 86 5.80 -1.86 18.95
C GLU A 86 6.61 -1.78 17.65
N GLY A 87 6.32 -0.79 16.80
CA GLY A 87 6.99 -0.60 15.52
C GLY A 87 6.42 -1.45 14.38
N LYS A 88 5.29 -2.15 14.58
CA LYS A 88 4.59 -2.87 13.52
C LYS A 88 3.97 -1.85 12.56
N LYS A 89 4.12 -2.10 11.26
CA LYS A 89 3.63 -1.22 10.20
C LYS A 89 2.39 -1.81 9.53
N VAL A 90 1.36 -0.98 9.38
CA VAL A 90 0.11 -1.31 8.70
C VAL A 90 -0.13 -0.30 7.59
N ILE A 91 -0.35 -0.79 6.37
CA ILE A 91 -0.78 0.04 5.26
C ILE A 91 -2.28 0.29 5.44
N THR A 92 -2.63 1.55 5.60
CA THR A 92 -4.02 2.01 5.83
C THR A 92 -4.53 2.67 4.56
N ILE A 93 -5.71 2.27 4.10
CA ILE A 93 -6.40 2.83 2.94
C ILE A 93 -7.72 3.43 3.43
N ALA A 94 -7.89 4.74 3.28
CA ALA A 94 -9.10 5.46 3.69
C ALA A 94 -10.16 5.38 2.59
N VAL A 95 -11.25 4.65 2.83
CA VAL A 95 -12.37 4.53 1.88
C VAL A 95 -13.53 5.41 2.37
N TYR A 96 -13.97 6.38 1.56
CA TYR A 96 -15.13 7.25 1.86
C TYR A 96 -15.08 7.93 3.25
N SER A 97 -13.89 8.29 3.72
CA SER A 97 -13.67 8.98 5.00
C SER A 97 -12.94 10.28 4.74
N ASP A 98 -13.34 11.35 5.44
CA ASP A 98 -12.50 12.52 5.58
C ASP A 98 -11.31 12.11 6.46
N THR A 99 -10.08 12.35 5.98
CA THR A 99 -8.85 11.86 6.61
C THR A 99 -8.47 12.60 7.90
N ASP A 100 -9.30 13.55 8.32
CA ASP A 100 -8.89 14.59 9.27
C ASP A 100 -8.98 14.22 10.75
N GLU A 101 -9.70 13.16 11.20
CA GLU A 101 -9.63 12.79 12.64
C GLU A 101 -10.10 11.37 12.98
N ASP A 102 -11.16 10.87 12.33
CA ASP A 102 -11.80 9.62 12.75
C ASP A 102 -10.90 8.39 12.60
N ILE A 103 -10.15 8.29 11.50
CA ILE A 103 -9.30 7.13 11.20
C ILE A 103 -8.26 6.89 12.28
N TYR A 104 -7.69 7.96 12.85
CA TYR A 104 -6.67 7.83 13.89
C TYR A 104 -7.21 7.13 15.14
N HIS A 105 -8.45 7.43 15.53
CA HIS A 105 -9.09 6.77 16.65
C HIS A 105 -9.27 5.26 16.38
N TRP A 106 -9.77 4.89 15.20
CA TRP A 106 -9.91 3.48 14.80
C TRP A 106 -8.57 2.74 14.75
N LEU A 107 -7.51 3.39 14.26
CA LEU A 107 -6.15 2.83 14.21
C LEU A 107 -5.57 2.57 15.60
N LEU A 108 -5.87 3.42 16.58
CA LEU A 108 -5.44 3.20 17.97
C LEU A 108 -6.22 2.07 18.64
N CYS A 109 -7.45 1.82 18.21
CA CYS A 109 -8.32 0.76 18.73
C CYS A 109 -8.23 -0.56 17.95
N LEU A 110 -7.34 -0.65 16.95
CA LEU A 110 -7.22 -1.82 16.09
C LEU A 110 -6.76 -3.05 16.90
N ASN A 111 -7.68 -3.98 17.14
CA ASN A 111 -7.36 -5.22 17.85
C ASN A 111 -6.49 -6.12 16.96
N ARG A 112 -5.40 -6.64 17.51
CA ARG A 112 -4.36 -7.35 16.77
C ARG A 112 -4.77 -8.76 16.33
N GLU A 113 -5.71 -9.37 17.05
CA GLU A 113 -6.20 -10.72 16.76
C GLU A 113 -6.77 -10.84 15.33
N PHE A 114 -7.23 -9.73 14.74
CA PHE A 114 -7.73 -9.71 13.36
C PHE A 114 -6.69 -10.08 12.29
N PHE A 115 -5.38 -9.97 12.57
CA PHE A 115 -4.33 -10.23 11.58
C PHE A 115 -3.58 -11.55 11.82
N ASP A 116 -3.72 -12.16 12.99
CA ASP A 116 -2.96 -13.35 13.36
C ASP A 116 -3.60 -14.66 12.84
N ASP A 117 -4.82 -14.57 12.32
CA ASP A 117 -5.56 -15.67 11.67
C ASP A 117 -5.20 -15.87 10.19
N CYS A 118 -4.45 -14.94 9.58
CA CYS A 118 -3.95 -15.08 8.22
C CYS A 118 -2.64 -15.89 8.21
N LYS A 119 -2.74 -17.21 8.39
CA LYS A 119 -1.65 -18.18 8.14
C LYS A 119 -1.77 -18.84 6.78
#